data_AF-A0A354B4A5-F1
#
_entry.id   AF-A0A354B4A5-F1
#
_cell.length_a   1.000
_cell.length_b   1.000
_cell.length_c   1.000
_cell.angle_alpha   90.00
_cell.angle_beta   90.00
_cell.angle_gamma   90.00
#
_symmetry.space_group_name_H-M   'P 1'
#
loop_
_entity.id
_entity.type
_entity.pdbx_description
1 polymer ?
#
loop_
_entity_poly.entity_id
_entity_poly.type
_entity_poly.pdbx_seq_one_letter_code
_entity_poly.pdbx_strand_id
1 'polypeptide(L)'
;MLREPIPAEALAKLHPEAAALIAATPPEAVVANWSFDLDPLPRLVQGRVALLGDAAHAMSLSQARGMTAGLEDALVLARALDGSQSAA
;
A
#
# COMPACT_ATOMS: atom_id res chain seq x y z
N MET A 1 -6.10 14.41 -4.61
CA MET A 1 -7.20 14.99 -5.41
C MET A 1 -6.80 14.93 -6.85
N LEU A 2 -7.73 14.51 -7.71
CA LEU A 2 -7.56 14.62 -9.15
C LEU A 2 -7.33 16.08 -9.53
N ARG A 3 -6.18 16.37 -10.16
CA ARG A 3 -5.89 17.68 -10.74
C ARG A 3 -6.51 17.82 -12.14
N GLU A 4 -6.89 16.70 -12.73
CA GLU A 4 -7.44 16.57 -14.07
C GLU A 4 -8.72 15.72 -14.01
N PRO A 5 -9.70 15.93 -14.91
CA PRO A 5 -10.90 15.10 -14.96
C PRO A 5 -10.56 13.64 -15.27
N ILE A 6 -11.46 12.71 -14.92
CA ILE A 6 -11.32 11.29 -15.28
C ILE A 6 -11.22 11.18 -16.81
N PRO A 7 -10.18 10.53 -17.37
CA PRO A 7 -9.99 10.45 -18.81
C PRO A 7 -11.18 9.79 -19.52
N ALA A 8 -11.76 10.47 -20.49
CA ALA A 8 -12.96 10.00 -21.19
C ALA A 8 -12.70 8.69 -21.95
N GLU A 9 -11.50 8.54 -22.51
CA GLU A 9 -11.04 7.33 -23.19
C GLU A 9 -10.89 6.13 -22.24
N ALA A 10 -10.70 6.36 -20.94
CA ALA A 10 -10.68 5.29 -19.94
C ALA A 10 -12.11 4.83 -19.63
N LEU A 11 -13.05 5.77 -19.48
CA LEU A 11 -14.47 5.47 -19.26
C LEU A 11 -15.11 4.73 -20.44
N ALA A 12 -14.71 5.06 -21.68
CA ALA A 12 -15.21 4.41 -22.88
C ALA A 12 -14.89 2.90 -22.97
N LYS A 13 -13.94 2.39 -22.17
CA LYS A 13 -13.58 0.96 -22.10
C LYS A 13 -14.53 0.14 -21.22
N LEU A 14 -15.40 0.79 -20.46
CA LEU A 14 -16.27 0.16 -19.47
C LEU A 14 -17.70 -0.01 -19.98
N HIS A 15 -18.46 -0.90 -19.34
CA HIS A 15 -19.89 -0.98 -19.55
C HIS A 15 -20.58 0.36 -19.20
N PRO A 16 -21.62 0.82 -19.94
CA PRO A 16 -22.22 2.14 -19.74
C PRO A 16 -22.65 2.44 -18.30
N GLU A 17 -23.22 1.46 -17.60
CA GLU A 17 -23.62 1.63 -16.20
C GLU A 17 -22.44 1.83 -15.25
N ALA A 18 -21.34 1.10 -15.46
CA ALA A 18 -20.12 1.25 -14.66
C ALA A 18 -19.44 2.60 -14.93
N ALA A 19 -19.38 3.02 -16.20
CA ALA A 19 -18.86 4.33 -16.58
C ALA A 19 -19.69 5.47 -15.95
N ALA A 20 -21.02 5.36 -15.98
CA ALA A 20 -21.93 6.34 -15.37
C ALA A 20 -21.75 6.40 -13.85
N LEU A 21 -21.60 5.27 -13.17
CA LEU A 21 -21.37 5.21 -11.73
C LEU A 21 -20.04 5.90 -11.34
N ILE A 22 -18.97 5.64 -12.08
CA ILE A 22 -17.67 6.29 -11.85
C ILE A 22 -17.77 7.79 -12.10
N ALA A 23 -18.39 8.21 -13.21
CA ALA A 23 -18.56 9.62 -13.57
C ALA A 23 -19.42 10.42 -12.58
N ALA A 24 -20.30 9.74 -11.84
CA ALA A 24 -21.11 10.37 -10.79
C ALA A 24 -20.32 10.66 -9.50
N THR A 25 -19.08 10.19 -9.36
CA THR A 25 -18.24 10.46 -8.19
C THR A 25 -17.80 11.93 -8.19
N PRO A 26 -18.05 12.71 -7.12
CA PRO A 26 -17.61 14.11 -7.05
C PRO A 26 -16.10 14.24 -7.23
N PRO A 27 -15.58 15.15 -8.07
CA PRO A 27 -14.15 15.27 -8.35
C PRO A 27 -13.28 15.42 -7.09
N GLU A 28 -13.78 16.12 -6.07
CA GLU A 28 -13.13 16.31 -4.77
C GLU A 28 -13.00 15.03 -3.95
N ALA A 29 -13.87 14.03 -4.20
CA ALA A 29 -13.85 12.73 -3.55
C ALA A 29 -12.95 11.72 -4.30
N VAL A 30 -12.44 12.06 -5.49
CA VAL A 30 -11.56 11.18 -6.24
C VAL A 30 -10.10 11.32 -5.80
N VAL A 31 -9.55 10.20 -5.36
CA VAL A 31 -8.13 10.06 -5.01
C VAL A 31 -7.39 9.45 -6.20
N ALA A 32 -6.55 10.25 -6.83
CA ALA A 32 -5.59 9.80 -7.82
C ALA A 32 -4.18 9.93 -7.24
N ASN A 33 -3.59 8.78 -6.91
CA ASN A 33 -2.23 8.69 -6.41
C ASN A 33 -1.36 7.96 -7.43
N TRP A 34 -0.07 8.33 -7.45
CA TRP A 34 0.91 7.64 -8.25
C TRP A 34 1.27 6.31 -7.58
N SER A 35 1.40 5.27 -8.39
CA SER A 35 1.94 3.98 -7.97
C SER A 35 3.30 3.81 -8.61
N PHE A 36 4.29 3.39 -7.82
CA PHE A 36 5.66 3.16 -8.27
C PHE A 36 6.06 1.73 -7.94
N ASP A 37 6.83 1.11 -8.82
CA ASP A 37 7.53 -0.13 -8.52
C ASP A 37 8.83 0.20 -7.77
N LEU A 38 9.12 -0.58 -6.74
CA LEU A 38 10.31 -0.42 -5.90
C LEU A 38 11.10 -1.72 -5.91
N ASP A 39 12.42 -1.61 -6.09
CA ASP A 39 13.30 -2.73 -5.84
C ASP A 39 13.33 -3.06 -4.33
N PRO A 40 13.41 -4.34 -3.94
CA PRO A 40 13.55 -4.71 -2.54
C PRO A 40 14.76 -4.05 -1.90
N LEU A 41 14.60 -3.53 -0.67
CA LEU A 41 15.72 -2.98 0.08
C LEU A 41 16.76 -4.07 0.38
N PRO A 42 18.06 -3.82 0.15
CA PRO A 42 19.10 -4.83 0.39
C PRO A 42 19.30 -5.15 1.88
N ARG A 43 18.78 -4.31 2.78
CA ARG A 43 18.88 -4.44 4.23
C ARG A 43 17.70 -3.76 4.91
N LEU A 44 17.05 -4.48 5.82
CA LEU A 44 15.92 -3.99 6.61
C LEU A 44 16.27 -3.70 8.08
N VAL A 45 17.45 -4.13 8.54
CA VAL A 45 17.87 -4.03 9.95
C VAL A 45 19.29 -3.50 10.07
N GLN A 46 19.49 -2.55 10.99
CA GLN A 46 20.80 -2.04 11.37
C GLN A 46 20.87 -1.82 12.89
N GLY A 47 21.63 -2.67 13.58
CA GLY A 47 21.76 -2.59 15.04
C GLY A 47 20.42 -2.82 15.74
N ARG A 48 19.93 -1.81 16.46
CA ARG A 48 18.65 -1.83 17.20
C ARG A 48 17.49 -1.21 16.42
N VAL A 49 17.65 -0.99 15.12
CA VAL A 49 16.65 -0.37 14.25
C VAL A 49 16.24 -1.37 13.16
N ALA A 50 14.92 -1.54 12.98
CA ALA A 50 14.32 -2.38 11.93
C ALA A 50 13.23 -1.58 11.19
N LEU A 51 13.17 -1.73 9.87
CA LEU A 51 12.09 -1.22 9.02
C LEU A 51 11.01 -2.29 8.88
N LEU A 52 9.74 -1.90 8.93
CA LEU A 52 8.57 -2.79 8.78
C LEU A 52 7.51 -2.13 7.90
N GLY A 53 6.55 -2.91 7.40
CA GLY A 53 5.44 -2.41 6.59
C GLY A 53 5.93 -1.68 5.34
N ASP A 54 5.24 -0.61 4.94
CA ASP A 54 5.57 0.14 3.72
C ASP A 54 7.00 0.71 3.72
N ALA A 55 7.59 0.98 4.88
CA ALA A 55 8.99 1.41 4.97
C ALA A 55 10.00 0.31 4.57
N ALA A 56 9.59 -0.96 4.65
CA ALA A 56 10.39 -2.12 4.28
C ALA A 56 10.01 -2.70 2.91
N HIS A 57 8.71 -2.73 2.60
CA HIS A 57 8.17 -3.49 1.47
C HIS A 57 6.87 -2.90 0.90
N ALA A 58 6.79 -1.59 0.69
CA ALA A 58 5.62 -0.97 0.06
C ALA A 58 5.16 -1.72 -1.20
N MET A 59 3.88 -2.10 -1.21
CA MET A 59 3.29 -2.94 -2.25
C MET A 59 2.25 -2.16 -3.06
N SER A 60 2.08 -2.53 -4.32
CA SER A 60 0.97 -2.04 -5.13
C SER A 60 -0.38 -2.40 -4.47
N LEU A 61 -1.32 -1.44 -4.51
CA LEU A 61 -2.69 -1.63 -4.03
C LEU A 61 -3.37 -2.85 -4.67
N SER A 62 -2.98 -3.21 -5.91
CA SER A 62 -3.54 -4.37 -6.61
C SER A 62 -3.23 -5.71 -5.91
N GLN A 63 -2.17 -5.78 -5.10
CA GLN A 63 -1.84 -7.00 -4.35
C GLN A 63 -2.74 -7.19 -3.13
N ALA A 64 -3.38 -6.13 -2.62
CA ALA A 64 -4.27 -6.18 -1.45
C ALA A 64 -3.64 -6.83 -0.18
N ARG A 65 -2.32 -6.77 -0.01
CA ARG A 65 -1.60 -7.43 1.10
C ARG A 65 -0.80 -6.51 2.04
N GLY A 66 -0.57 -5.25 1.67
CA GLY A 66 0.34 -4.36 2.41
C GLY A 66 0.04 -4.27 3.92
N MET A 67 -1.24 -4.07 4.28
CA MET A 67 -1.67 -4.02 5.68
C MET A 67 -1.40 -5.33 6.43
N THR A 68 -1.80 -6.47 5.84
CA THR A 68 -1.62 -7.78 6.48
C THR A 68 -0.14 -8.10 6.67
N ALA A 69 0.69 -7.84 5.66
CA ALA A 69 2.14 -8.06 5.74
C ALA A 69 2.79 -7.19 6.83
N GLY A 70 2.41 -5.91 6.93
CA GLY A 70 2.89 -5.04 8.01
C GLY A 70 2.47 -5.50 9.41
N LEU A 71 1.29 -6.10 9.57
CA LEU A 71 0.87 -6.70 10.83
C LEU A 71 1.65 -7.96 11.17
N GLU A 72 1.94 -8.80 10.17
CA GLU A 72 2.80 -9.99 10.32
C GLU A 72 4.21 -9.60 10.79
N ASP A 73 4.80 -8.55 10.20
CA ASP A 73 6.08 -8.00 10.62
C ASP A 73 6.09 -7.61 12.11
N ALA A 74 5.07 -6.85 12.53
CA ALA A 74 4.96 -6.37 13.90
C ALA A 74 4.80 -7.53 14.89
N LEU A 75 3.99 -8.53 14.55
CA LEU A 75 3.79 -9.73 15.38
C LEU A 75 5.08 -10.53 15.53
N VAL A 76 5.82 -10.73 14.43
CA VAL A 76 7.09 -11.46 14.45
C VAL A 76 8.13 -10.71 15.27
N LEU A 77 8.24 -9.39 15.10
CA LEU A 77 9.17 -8.57 15.88
C LEU A 77 8.85 -8.62 17.37
N ALA A 78 7.58 -8.46 17.75
CA ALA A 78 7.16 -8.52 19.16
C ALA A 78 7.54 -9.86 19.81
N ARG A 79 7.26 -10.98 19.14
CA ARG A 79 7.64 -12.32 19.61
C ARG A 79 9.14 -12.50 19.75
N ALA A 80 9.93 -11.96 18.81
CA ALA A 80 11.38 -12.03 18.89
C ALA A 80 11.93 -11.21 20.06
N LEU A 81 11.35 -10.04 20.33
CA LEU A 81 11.71 -9.22 21.49
C LEU A 81 11.34 -9.90 22.81
N ASP A 82 10.16 -10.49 22.93
CA ASP A 82 9.73 -11.24 24.12
C ASP A 82 10.62 -12.46 24.37
N GLY A 83 10.93 -13.23 23.32
CA GLY A 83 11.84 -14.38 23.43
C GLY A 83 13.27 -13.98 23.80
N SER A 84 13.73 -12.79 23.38
CA SER A 84 15.05 -12.27 23.73
C SER A 84 15.16 -11.83 25.20
N GLN A 85 14.06 -11.41 25.82
CA GLN A 85 14.03 -11.00 27.23
C GLN A 85 14.17 -12.19 28.20
N SER A 86 13.90 -13.42 27.76
CA SER A 86 14.01 -14.62 28.59
C SER A 86 15.42 -15.23 28.62
N ALA A 87 16.38 -14.67 27.87
CA ALA A 87 17.76 -15.15 27.75
C ALA A 87 18.79 -14.27 28.48
N ALA A 88 18.34 -13.36 29.33
CA ALA A 88 19.15 -12.53 30.24
C ALA A 88 18.87 -12.92 31.70
#